data_AF-U2HDZ8-F1
#
_entry.id   AF-U2HDZ8-F1
#
_cell.length_a   1.000
_cell.length_b   1.000
_cell.length_c   1.000
_cell.angle_alpha   90.00
_cell.angle_beta   90.00
_cell.angle_gamma   90.00
#
_symmetry.space_group_name_H-M   'P 1'
#
loop_
_entity.id
_entity.type
_entity.pdbx_description
1 polymer ?
#
loop_
_entity_poly.entity_id
_entity_poly.type
_entity_poly.pdbx_seq_one_letter_code
_entity_poly.pdbx_strand_id
1 'polypeptide(L)'
;MRVSVRAVIDEQNPRGGEVKLTPMQVPATYAYVAMLIKLAGLEAEFAALGSRGNGGTDDYAEWMESATRFAIAGSAGAFYRCPVSFWQRQINRDTIDALQERQRNDLREFFAGNRELLVELADDILARGELGHEQIANYLDRVDVRPLAYRIPS
;
A
#
# COMPACT_ATOMS: atom_id res chain seq x y z
N MET A 1 6.53 10.70 3.74
CA MET A 1 6.33 10.21 5.13
C MET A 1 7.49 10.67 6.01
N ARG A 2 7.27 11.56 6.98
CA ARG A 2 8.32 12.04 7.91
C ARG A 2 8.46 11.04 9.07
N VAL A 3 9.64 10.45 9.21
CA VAL A 3 10.01 9.56 10.31
C VAL A 3 10.42 10.42 11.51
N SER A 4 9.76 10.25 12.65
CA SER A 4 10.18 10.85 13.92
C SER A 4 10.91 9.80 14.75
N VAL A 5 12.14 10.11 15.18
CA VAL A 5 12.98 9.23 15.99
C VAL A 5 13.16 9.88 17.36
N ARG A 6 12.93 9.12 18.44
CA ARG A 6 13.19 9.57 19.82
C ARG A 6 14.52 8.97 20.28
N ALA A 7 15.51 9.80 20.54
CA ALA A 7 16.77 9.36 21.12
C ALA A 7 16.55 8.95 22.58
N VAL A 8 16.99 7.74 22.95
CA VAL A 8 17.11 7.33 24.36
C VAL A 8 18.58 7.43 24.71
N ILE A 9 18.92 8.33 25.64
CA ILE A 9 20.27 8.45 26.19
C ILE A 9 20.36 7.47 27.36
N ASP A 10 21.23 6.48 27.25
CA ASP A 10 21.57 5.55 28.34
C ASP A 10 22.65 6.21 29.23
N GLU A 11 22.37 6.31 30.52
CA GLU A 11 23.24 6.92 31.54
C GLU A 11 24.59 6.19 31.70
N GLN A 12 24.71 4.95 31.21
CA GLN A 12 25.93 4.15 31.34
C GLN A 12 27.00 4.44 30.28
N ASN A 13 26.72 5.27 29.26
CA ASN A 13 27.69 5.57 28.20
C ASN A 13 27.76 7.08 27.84
N PRO A 14 28.50 7.88 28.61
CA PRO A 14 28.55 9.35 28.47
C PRO A 14 29.36 9.85 27.25
N ARG A 15 30.00 8.97 26.47
CA ARG A 15 30.70 9.32 25.22
C ARG A 15 29.94 8.80 24.01
N GLY A 16 28.70 9.28 23.83
CA GLY A 16 27.94 9.11 22.59
C GLY A 16 28.01 7.70 22.02
N GLY A 17 27.41 6.74 22.72
CA GLY A 17 27.25 5.39 22.19
C GLY A 17 26.61 5.44 20.80
N GLU A 18 27.10 4.62 19.87
CA GLU A 18 26.46 4.45 18.56
C GLU A 18 24.98 4.15 18.79
N VAL A 19 24.12 5.12 18.45
CA VAL A 19 22.68 4.89 18.39
C VAL A 19 22.46 4.03 17.16
N LYS A 20 22.47 2.72 17.36
CA LYS A 20 22.13 1.76 16.31
C LYS A 20 20.62 1.87 16.08
N LEU A 21 20.25 2.76 15.17
CA LEU A 21 18.88 2.91 14.71
C LEU A 21 18.47 1.59 14.08
N THR A 22 17.65 0.83 14.80
CA THR A 22 17.05 -0.38 14.27
C THR A 22 15.84 0.07 13.46
N PRO A 23 15.71 -0.33 12.19
CA PRO A 23 14.50 -0.03 11.42
C PRO A 23 13.27 -0.50 12.22
N MET A 24 12.26 0.36 12.34
CA MET A 24 11.00 -0.05 12.97
C MET A 24 10.44 -1.22 12.17
N GLN A 25 10.21 -2.35 12.86
CA GLN A 25 9.50 -3.47 12.26
C GLN A 25 8.04 -3.04 12.07
N VAL A 26 7.66 -2.85 10.82
CA VAL A 26 6.26 -2.60 10.45
C VAL A 26 5.59 -3.97 10.32
N PRO A 27 4.47 -4.23 11.01
CA PRO A 27 3.75 -5.48 10.84
C PRO A 27 3.37 -5.70 9.37
N ALA A 28 3.38 -6.96 8.92
CA ALA A 28 3.11 -7.31 7.52
C ALA A 28 1.75 -6.74 7.03
N THR A 29 0.75 -6.74 7.90
CA THR A 29 -0.56 -6.12 7.68
C THR A 29 -0.46 -4.64 7.25
N TYR A 30 0.33 -3.83 7.97
CA TYR A 30 0.50 -2.41 7.65
C TYR A 30 1.25 -2.21 6.34
N ALA A 31 2.30 -3.01 6.10
CA ALA A 31 3.04 -2.96 4.84
C ALA A 31 2.13 -3.34 3.65
N TYR A 32 1.26 -4.34 3.84
CA TYR A 32 0.29 -4.75 2.83
C TYR A 32 -0.74 -3.66 2.52
N VAL A 33 -1.31 -3.02 3.54
CA VAL A 33 -2.27 -1.91 3.37
C VAL A 33 -1.59 -0.71 2.70
N ALA A 34 -0.36 -0.37 3.09
CA ALA A 34 0.38 0.72 2.46
C ALA A 34 0.60 0.46 0.96
N MET A 35 0.84 -0.80 0.57
CA MET A 35 0.91 -1.19 -0.85
C MET A 35 -0.45 -1.09 -1.54
N LEU A 36 -1.54 -1.53 -0.90
CA LEU A 36 -2.89 -1.36 -1.46
C LEU A 36 -3.21 0.10 -1.77
N ILE A 37 -2.89 1.03 -0.87
CA ILE A 37 -3.13 2.47 -1.05
C ILE A 37 -2.42 2.99 -2.31
N LYS A 38 -1.21 2.53 -2.60
CA LYS A 38 -0.46 2.94 -3.80
C LYS A 38 -1.11 2.44 -5.10
N LEU A 39 -1.76 1.28 -5.07
CA LEU A 39 -2.51 0.78 -6.24
C LEU A 39 -3.94 1.34 -6.31
N ALA A 40 -4.47 1.87 -5.20
CA ALA A 40 -5.87 2.26 -5.08
C ALA A 40 -6.26 3.37 -6.06
N GLY A 41 -5.39 4.35 -6.33
CA GLY A 41 -5.67 5.41 -7.30
C GLY A 41 -5.98 4.88 -8.69
N LEU A 42 -5.11 4.03 -9.23
CA LEU A 42 -5.26 3.40 -10.55
C LEU A 42 -6.50 2.50 -10.64
N GLU A 43 -6.80 1.73 -9.59
CA GLU A 43 -7.99 0.87 -9.58
C GLU A 43 -9.29 1.65 -9.33
N ALA A 44 -9.24 2.76 -8.58
CA ALA A 44 -10.37 3.67 -8.40
C ALA A 44 -10.75 4.37 -9.70
N GLU A 45 -9.76 4.86 -10.47
CA GLU A 45 -9.97 5.41 -11.81
C GLU A 45 -10.65 4.39 -12.73
N PHE A 46 -10.13 3.16 -12.76
CA PHE A 46 -10.75 2.10 -13.56
C PHE A 46 -12.18 1.79 -13.10
N ALA A 47 -12.43 1.73 -11.80
CA ALA A 47 -13.75 1.48 -11.25
C ALA A 47 -14.74 2.61 -11.60
N ALA A 48 -14.35 3.88 -11.42
CA ALA A 48 -15.23 5.04 -11.64
C ALA A 48 -15.39 5.38 -13.14
N LEU A 49 -14.30 5.38 -13.91
CA LEU A 49 -14.23 5.92 -15.27
C LEU A 49 -14.14 4.83 -16.35
N GLY A 50 -14.01 3.55 -15.97
CA GLY A 50 -13.90 2.42 -16.91
C GLY A 50 -12.57 2.34 -17.68
N SER A 51 -11.62 3.23 -17.40
CA SER A 51 -10.28 3.25 -18.00
C SER A 51 -9.25 3.72 -16.98
N ARG A 52 -7.98 3.36 -17.20
CA ARG A 52 -6.86 3.79 -16.36
C ARG A 52 -6.20 5.02 -16.97
N GLY A 53 -5.91 6.03 -16.16
CA GLY A 53 -5.08 7.16 -16.54
C GLY A 53 -3.58 6.83 -16.50
N ASN A 54 -2.77 7.78 -16.98
CA ASN A 54 -1.31 7.69 -16.96
C ASN A 54 -0.67 8.29 -15.69
N GLY A 55 -1.49 8.78 -14.75
CA GLY A 55 -1.02 9.51 -13.56
C GLY A 55 -0.33 8.65 -12.50
N GLY A 56 -0.57 7.32 -12.48
CA GLY A 56 -0.10 6.43 -11.40
C GLY A 56 1.33 5.90 -11.53
N THR A 57 2.20 6.55 -12.31
CA THR A 57 3.57 6.03 -12.55
C THR A 57 4.43 6.07 -11.29
N ASP A 58 4.38 7.16 -10.53
CA ASP A 58 5.13 7.31 -9.29
C ASP A 58 4.60 6.36 -8.20
N ASP A 59 3.26 6.26 -8.08
CA ASP A 59 2.62 5.33 -7.16
C ASP A 59 3.01 3.87 -7.45
N TYR A 60 3.10 3.49 -8.73
CA TYR A 60 3.54 2.18 -9.14
C TYR A 60 5.01 1.90 -8.79
N ALA A 61 5.90 2.88 -8.97
CA ALA A 61 7.30 2.76 -8.61
C ALA A 61 7.47 2.57 -7.10
N GLU A 62 6.75 3.36 -6.29
CA GLU A 62 6.75 3.24 -4.83
C GLU A 62 6.10 1.92 -4.37
N TRP A 63 5.10 1.43 -5.10
CA TRP A 63 4.50 0.12 -4.87
C TRP A 63 5.52 -1.00 -5.10
N MET A 64 6.24 -0.95 -6.21
CA MET A 64 7.26 -1.95 -6.57
C MET A 64 8.39 -2.01 -5.52
N GLU A 65 8.84 -0.86 -5.04
CA GLU A 65 9.83 -0.78 -3.97
C GLU A 65 9.31 -1.43 -2.66
N SER A 66 8.06 -1.13 -2.31
CA SER A 66 7.40 -1.67 -1.12
C SER A 66 7.19 -3.18 -1.23
N ALA A 67 6.73 -3.66 -2.39
CA ALA A 67 6.52 -5.08 -2.69
C ALA A 67 7.83 -5.87 -2.63
N THR A 68 8.92 -5.29 -3.14
CA THR A 68 10.25 -5.91 -3.05
C THR A 68 10.71 -6.05 -1.60
N ARG A 69 10.53 -5.00 -0.77
CA ARG A 69 10.85 -5.07 0.67
C ARG A 69 9.99 -6.10 1.39
N PHE A 70 8.70 -6.14 1.09
CA PHE A 70 7.74 -7.09 1.65
C PHE A 70 8.10 -8.55 1.31
N ALA A 71 8.52 -8.80 0.07
CA ALA A 71 8.96 -10.11 -0.39
C ALA A 71 10.30 -10.52 0.24
N ILE A 72 11.27 -9.60 0.33
CA ILE A 72 12.55 -9.85 1.03
C ILE A 72 12.34 -10.18 2.51
N ALA A 73 11.34 -9.57 3.15
CA ALA A 73 10.94 -9.88 4.52
C ALA A 73 10.23 -11.24 4.66
N GLY A 74 10.05 -11.99 3.57
CA GLY A 74 9.43 -13.32 3.56
C GLY A 74 7.90 -13.29 3.57
N SER A 75 7.27 -12.12 3.38
CA SER A 75 5.81 -11.96 3.50
C SER A 75 5.04 -12.21 2.19
N ALA A 76 5.74 -12.38 1.05
CA ALA A 76 5.13 -12.61 -0.26
C ALA A 76 5.30 -14.03 -0.82
N GLY A 77 5.99 -14.93 -0.08
CA GLY A 77 6.39 -16.24 -0.58
C GLY A 77 7.88 -16.30 -0.94
N ALA A 78 8.24 -17.19 -1.87
CA ALA A 78 9.64 -17.42 -2.23
C ALA A 78 10.23 -16.21 -2.99
N PHE A 79 11.20 -15.54 -2.39
CA PHE A 79 11.87 -14.41 -3.01
C PHE A 79 13.37 -14.43 -2.72
N TYR A 80 14.18 -14.30 -3.75
CA TYR A 80 15.63 -14.26 -3.66
C TYR A 80 16.11 -12.82 -3.63
N ARG A 81 16.69 -12.39 -2.51
CA ARG A 81 17.29 -11.05 -2.37
C ARG A 81 18.39 -10.79 -3.41
N CYS A 82 19.16 -11.81 -3.77
CA CYS A 82 20.22 -11.75 -4.78
C CYS A 82 20.07 -12.92 -5.77
N PRO A 83 19.20 -12.79 -6.79
CA PRO A 83 18.94 -13.88 -7.73
C PRO A 83 20.09 -14.02 -8.73
N VAL A 84 20.83 -15.12 -8.66
CA VAL A 84 21.98 -15.40 -9.53
C VAL A 84 21.59 -16.13 -10.81
N SER A 85 20.54 -16.96 -10.76
CA SER A 85 20.10 -17.75 -11.92
C SER A 85 18.86 -17.15 -12.61
N PHE A 86 18.62 -17.58 -13.85
CA PHE A 86 17.39 -17.27 -14.57
C PHE A 86 16.15 -17.71 -13.78
N TRP A 87 16.15 -18.93 -13.24
CA TRP A 87 15.05 -19.48 -12.46
C TRP A 87 14.74 -18.66 -11.21
N GLN A 88 15.76 -18.17 -10.50
CA GLN A 88 15.55 -17.31 -9.34
C GLN A 88 14.96 -15.95 -9.73
N ARG A 89 15.38 -15.37 -10.85
CA ARG A 89 14.77 -14.13 -11.38
C ARG A 89 13.32 -14.34 -11.79
N GLN A 90 13.01 -15.48 -12.40
CA GLN A 90 11.65 -15.85 -12.76
C GLN A 90 10.76 -16.01 -11.52
N ILE A 91 11.24 -16.71 -10.47
CA ILE A 91 10.52 -16.83 -9.20
C ILE A 91 10.24 -15.47 -8.58
N ASN A 92 11.21 -14.56 -8.56
CA ASN A 92 10.99 -13.20 -8.06
C ASN A 92 9.91 -12.46 -8.84
N ARG A 93 9.96 -12.54 -10.18
CA ARG A 93 8.95 -11.92 -11.05
C ARG A 93 7.57 -12.49 -10.76
N ASP A 94 7.42 -13.81 -10.78
CA ASP A 94 6.14 -14.48 -10.57
C ASP A 94 5.56 -14.15 -9.19
N THR A 95 6.42 -14.02 -8.17
CA THR A 95 6.03 -13.63 -6.81
C THR A 95 5.49 -12.21 -6.76
N ILE A 96 6.14 -11.25 -7.42
CA ILE A 96 5.69 -9.86 -7.47
C ILE A 96 4.42 -9.73 -8.32
N ASP A 97 4.35 -10.41 -9.46
CA ASP A 97 3.18 -10.43 -10.34
C ASP A 97 1.96 -11.01 -9.60
N ALA A 98 2.14 -12.11 -8.85
CA ALA A 98 1.08 -12.71 -8.03
C ALA A 98 0.64 -11.79 -6.88
N LEU A 99 1.57 -11.10 -6.22
CA LEU A 99 1.24 -10.14 -5.16
C LEU A 99 0.45 -8.95 -5.73
N GLN A 100 0.86 -8.43 -6.89
CA GLN A 100 0.15 -7.36 -7.58
C GLN A 100 -1.28 -7.77 -7.93
N GLU A 101 -1.44 -8.93 -8.55
CA GLU A 101 -2.75 -9.39 -9.00
C GLU A 101 -3.68 -9.65 -7.83
N ARG A 102 -3.16 -10.20 -6.72
CA ARG A 102 -3.91 -10.35 -5.49
C ARG A 102 -4.43 -9.00 -4.98
N GLN A 103 -3.55 -8.00 -4.86
CA GLN A 103 -3.93 -6.68 -4.37
C GLN A 103 -4.89 -5.95 -5.30
N ARG A 104 -4.72 -6.09 -6.62
CA ARG A 104 -5.69 -5.56 -7.59
C ARG A 104 -7.07 -6.20 -7.43
N ASN A 105 -7.14 -7.52 -7.23
CA ASN A 105 -8.41 -8.20 -7.01
C ASN A 105 -9.08 -7.77 -5.71
N ASP A 106 -8.30 -7.57 -4.64
CA ASP A 106 -8.79 -7.03 -3.38
C ASP A 106 -9.36 -5.62 -3.54
N LEU A 107 -8.67 -4.75 -4.28
CA LEU A 107 -9.15 -3.40 -4.60
C LEU A 107 -10.38 -3.42 -5.51
N ARG A 108 -10.41 -4.27 -6.54
CA ARG A 108 -11.57 -4.40 -7.44
C ARG A 108 -12.81 -4.80 -6.69
N GLU A 109 -12.71 -5.77 -5.78
CA GLU A 109 -13.85 -6.17 -4.95
C GLU A 109 -14.26 -5.08 -3.97
N PHE A 110 -13.29 -4.40 -3.33
CA PHE A 110 -13.57 -3.27 -2.47
C PHE A 110 -14.31 -2.14 -3.20
N PHE A 111 -13.82 -1.74 -4.39
CA PHE A 111 -14.47 -0.71 -5.20
C PHE A 111 -15.78 -1.18 -5.82
N ALA A 112 -15.94 -2.46 -6.14
CA ALA A 112 -17.22 -3.00 -6.59
C ALA A 112 -18.29 -2.91 -5.50
N GLY A 113 -17.94 -3.27 -4.25
CA GLY A 113 -18.82 -3.16 -3.09
C GLY A 113 -19.17 -1.72 -2.72
N ASN A 114 -18.31 -0.77 -3.06
CA ASN A 114 -18.47 0.66 -2.75
C ASN A 114 -18.69 1.54 -3.99
N ARG A 115 -19.12 0.95 -5.13
CA ARG A 115 -19.11 1.64 -6.42
C ARG A 115 -19.97 2.91 -6.44
N GLU A 116 -21.19 2.82 -5.93
CA GLU A 116 -22.12 3.95 -5.90
C GLU A 116 -21.56 5.12 -5.07
N LEU A 117 -20.98 4.81 -3.91
CA LEU A 117 -20.34 5.77 -3.03
C LEU A 117 -19.09 6.40 -3.68
N LEU A 118 -18.30 5.61 -4.41
CA LEU A 118 -17.13 6.10 -5.15
C LEU A 118 -17.52 7.08 -6.27
N VAL A 119 -18.59 6.78 -7.01
CA VAL A 119 -19.11 7.65 -8.06
C VAL A 119 -19.65 8.95 -7.46
N GLU A 120 -20.44 8.85 -6.38
CA GLU A 120 -20.95 10.03 -5.66
C GLU A 120 -19.81 10.92 -5.16
N LEU A 121 -18.75 10.34 -4.59
CA LEU A 121 -17.56 11.07 -4.15
C LEU A 121 -16.84 11.75 -5.34
N ALA A 122 -16.67 11.04 -6.45
CA ALA A 122 -16.01 11.57 -7.64
C ALA A 122 -16.78 12.76 -8.22
N ASP A 123 -18.11 12.66 -8.31
CA ASP A 123 -18.98 13.74 -8.79
C ASP A 123 -18.92 14.97 -7.87
N ASP A 124 -18.90 14.78 -6.54
CA ASP A 124 -18.79 15.88 -5.58
C ASP A 124 -17.43 16.57 -5.63
N ILE A 125 -16.34 15.81 -5.82
CA ILE A 125 -14.99 16.38 -6.03
C ILE A 125 -14.95 17.17 -7.35
N LEU A 126 -15.54 16.64 -8.43
CA LEU A 126 -15.60 17.34 -9.73
C LEU A 126 -16.40 18.64 -9.64
N ALA A 127 -17.50 18.65 -8.88
CA ALA A 127 -18.34 19.83 -8.73
C ALA A 127 -17.71 20.92 -7.84
N ARG A 128 -17.00 20.52 -6.78
CA ARG A 128 -16.48 21.43 -5.73
C ARG A 128 -15.00 21.77 -5.89
N GLY A 129 -14.25 20.97 -6.63
CA GLY A 129 -12.79 21.05 -6.78
C GLY A 129 -12.01 20.49 -5.58
N GLU A 130 -12.52 20.67 -4.37
CA GLU A 130 -11.90 20.20 -3.13
C GLU A 130 -12.98 19.78 -2.11
N LEU A 131 -12.63 18.83 -1.23
CA LEU A 131 -13.44 18.42 -0.08
C LEU A 131 -12.64 18.62 1.21
N GLY A 132 -13.26 19.28 2.18
CA GLY A 132 -12.75 19.42 3.53
C GLY A 132 -12.99 18.17 4.39
N HIS A 133 -12.42 18.19 5.59
CA HIS A 133 -12.44 17.05 6.52
C HIS A 133 -13.84 16.53 6.86
N GLU A 134 -14.80 17.41 7.16
CA GLU A 134 -16.17 17.00 7.51
C GLU A 134 -16.91 16.40 6.30
N GLN A 135 -16.64 16.90 5.10
CA GLN A 135 -17.28 16.43 3.89
C GLN A 135 -16.79 15.02 3.54
N ILE A 136 -15.49 14.76 3.65
CA ILE A 136 -14.96 13.42 3.39
C ILE A 136 -15.37 12.41 4.47
N ALA A 137 -15.52 12.83 5.73
CA ALA A 137 -15.97 11.96 6.82
C ALA A 137 -17.33 11.32 6.53
N ASN A 138 -18.28 12.08 5.95
CA ASN A 138 -19.60 11.56 5.56
C ASN A 138 -19.52 10.38 4.57
N TYR A 139 -18.53 10.39 3.67
CA TYR A 139 -18.29 9.26 2.76
C TYR A 139 -17.62 8.11 3.49
N LEU A 140 -16.59 8.37 4.29
CA LEU A 140 -15.82 7.34 4.99
C LEU A 140 -16.69 6.51 5.95
N ASP A 141 -17.69 7.11 6.61
CA ASP A 141 -18.63 6.42 7.49
C ASP A 141 -19.54 5.41 6.77
N ARG A 142 -19.69 5.55 5.44
CA ARG A 142 -20.54 4.70 4.60
C ARG A 142 -19.75 3.60 3.89
N VAL A 143 -18.43 3.57 4.03
CA VAL A 143 -17.57 2.59 3.36
C VAL A 143 -17.77 1.21 3.97
N ASP A 144 -18.06 0.23 3.11
CA ASP A 144 -17.99 -1.18 3.47
C ASP A 144 -16.54 -1.67 3.40
N VAL A 145 -15.95 -1.91 4.57
CA VAL A 145 -14.57 -2.41 4.71
C VAL A 145 -14.47 -3.94 4.72
N ARG A 146 -15.60 -4.66 4.78
CA ARG A 146 -15.62 -6.13 4.84
C ARG A 146 -14.86 -6.80 3.68
N PRO A 147 -14.90 -6.29 2.43
CA PRO A 147 -14.15 -6.88 1.32
C PRO A 147 -12.63 -6.97 1.56
N LEU A 148 -12.04 -6.05 2.34
CA LEU A 148 -10.60 -6.04 2.65
C LEU A 148 -10.26 -6.72 3.98
N ALA A 149 -11.17 -6.69 4.96
CA ALA A 149 -10.90 -7.11 6.35
C ALA A 149 -10.42 -8.57 6.49
N TYR A 150 -10.83 -9.46 5.59
CA TYR A 150 -10.48 -10.90 5.65
C TYR A 150 -9.28 -11.30 4.79
N ARG A 151 -8.69 -10.34 4.06
CA ARG A 151 -7.71 -10.63 3.00
C ARG A 151 -6.30 -10.15 3.32
N ILE A 152 -6.20 -9.21 4.25
CA ILE A 152 -4.93 -8.67 4.70
C ILE A 152 -4.24 -9.74 5.57
N PRO A 153 -2.98 -10.11 5.26
CA PRO A 153 -2.24 -11.07 6.07
C PRO A 153 -2.05 -10.53 7.50
N SER A 154 -2.37 -11.38 8.48
CA SER A 154 -2.08 -11.19 9.92
C SER A 154 -0.59 -11.16 10.20
#